data_AF-A0A1Y4D261-F1
#
_entry.id   AF-A0A1Y4D261-F1
#
_cell.length_a   1.000
_cell.length_b   1.000
_cell.length_c   1.000
_cell.angle_alpha   90.00
_cell.angle_beta   90.00
_cell.angle_gamma   90.00
#
_symmetry.space_group_name_H-M   'P 1'
#
loop_
_entity.id
_entity.type
_entity.pdbx_description
1 polymer ?
#
loop_
_entity_poly.entity_id
_entity_poly.type
_entity_poly.pdbx_seq_one_letter_code
_entity_poly.pdbx_strand_id
1 'polypeptide(L)'
;MIYLKPITVEMIYVSVLQSKLQIRADGGMYWIPVDKSVPKVGSILMESIAELMQSTDCICVQDFAKELNVDAKELSPCIHLLTGQLASDFLVAYRLAQAKEWLACTDLTVTEIAQKCGMKWQSVLTERFKKWEKTSPTEYRRLHRPDNFRELYRWKTEG
;
A
#
# COMPACT_ATOMS: atom_id res chain seq x y z
N MET A 1 -11.86 -31.14 3.73
CA MET A 1 -12.03 -29.77 3.21
C MET A 1 -10.77 -29.00 3.59
N ILE A 2 -9.91 -28.65 2.63
CA ILE A 2 -8.67 -27.92 2.92
C ILE A 2 -9.04 -26.45 3.10
N TYR A 3 -8.89 -25.93 4.32
CA TYR A 3 -9.11 -24.51 4.61
C TYR A 3 -7.79 -23.76 4.40
N LEU A 4 -7.67 -23.05 3.28
CA LEU A 4 -6.57 -22.12 3.08
C LEU A 4 -6.94 -20.80 3.78
N LYS A 5 -6.12 -20.33 4.72
CA LYS A 5 -6.30 -19.01 5.31
C LYS A 5 -6.11 -17.95 4.21
N PRO A 6 -7.08 -17.04 3.97
CA PRO A 6 -6.93 -16.03 2.93
C PRO A 6 -5.75 -15.10 3.19
N ILE A 7 -4.97 -14.83 2.15
CA ILE A 7 -3.91 -13.83 2.16
C ILE A 7 -4.54 -12.44 2.13
N THR A 8 -4.23 -11.61 3.11
CA THR A 8 -4.75 -10.24 3.20
C THR A 8 -3.69 -9.23 2.78
N VAL A 9 -4.12 -7.99 2.50
CA VAL A 9 -3.21 -6.89 2.16
C VAL A 9 -2.18 -6.71 3.28
N GLU A 10 -2.60 -6.76 4.54
CA GLU A 10 -1.71 -6.57 5.69
C GLU A 10 -0.59 -7.60 5.76
N MET A 11 -0.80 -8.80 5.23
CA MET A 11 0.22 -9.86 5.24
C MET A 11 1.35 -9.60 4.24
N ILE A 12 1.07 -8.85 3.17
CA ILE A 12 2.02 -8.60 2.08
C ILE A 12 2.37 -7.11 1.90
N TYR A 13 1.75 -6.23 2.68
CA TYR A 13 1.92 -4.80 2.55
C TYR A 13 3.33 -4.39 2.93
N VAL A 14 4.00 -3.70 2.02
CA VAL A 14 5.28 -3.06 2.30
C VAL A 14 5.09 -1.56 2.45
N SER A 15 5.55 -1.05 3.60
CA SER A 15 5.40 0.36 3.97
C SER A 15 6.06 1.29 2.95
N VAL A 16 5.45 2.45 2.75
CA VAL A 16 5.96 3.48 1.85
C VAL A 16 7.08 4.33 2.49
N LEU A 17 7.28 4.21 3.80
CA LEU A 17 8.27 4.97 4.56
C LEU A 17 9.66 4.36 4.46
N GLN A 18 10.69 5.19 4.54
CA GLN A 18 12.10 4.76 4.54
C GLN A 18 12.60 4.49 5.95
N SER A 19 12.21 5.33 6.91
CA SER A 19 12.54 5.13 8.32
C SER A 19 11.50 5.79 9.22
N LYS A 20 11.40 5.30 10.45
CA LYS A 20 10.57 5.89 11.51
C LYS A 20 11.46 6.23 12.72
N LEU A 21 11.16 7.31 13.41
CA LEU A 21 11.83 7.67 14.65
C LEU A 21 11.31 6.74 15.76
N GLN A 22 12.22 6.13 16.51
CA GLN A 22 11.89 5.44 17.75
C GLN A 22 12.57 6.10 18.93
N ILE A 23 11.81 6.27 20.02
CA ILE A 23 12.28 6.78 21.29
C ILE A 23 12.45 5.58 22.23
N ARG A 24 13.65 5.44 22.80
CA ARG A 24 13.95 4.42 23.81
C ARG A 24 13.40 4.84 25.17
N ALA A 25 13.35 3.88 26.10
CA ALA A 25 12.95 4.15 27.48
C ALA A 25 13.86 5.16 28.21
N ASP A 26 15.11 5.34 27.74
CA ASP A 26 16.09 6.29 28.27
C ASP A 26 16.00 7.70 27.65
N GLY A 27 15.05 7.92 26.73
CA GLY A 27 14.89 9.18 25.99
C GLY A 27 15.78 9.31 24.75
N GLY A 28 16.63 8.33 24.45
CA GLY A 28 17.43 8.29 23.23
C GLY A 28 16.58 8.14 21.97
N MET A 29 16.83 9.01 20.98
CA MET A 29 16.15 8.99 19.69
C MET A 29 17.02 8.33 18.62
N TYR A 30 16.47 7.36 17.90
CA TYR A 30 17.16 6.74 16.77
C TYR A 30 16.22 6.44 15.61
N TRP A 31 16.75 6.53 14.39
CA TRP A 31 16.03 6.19 13.19
C TRP A 31 16.10 4.69 12.94
N ILE A 32 14.94 4.07 12.79
CA ILE A 32 14.84 2.67 12.39
C ILE A 32 14.49 2.64 10.90
N PRO A 33 15.37 2.06 10.06
CA PRO A 33 15.03 1.83 8.67
C PRO A 33 13.85 0.87 8.60
N VAL A 34 12.87 1.22 7.77
CA VAL A 34 11.74 0.35 7.48
C VAL A 34 12.24 -0.77 6.59
N ASP A 35 11.98 -2.01 6.99
CA ASP A 35 12.26 -3.16 6.15
C ASP A 35 11.41 -3.09 4.86
N LYS A 36 12.10 -3.10 3.72
CA LYS A 36 11.48 -3.07 2.39
C LYS A 36 11.38 -4.44 1.76
N SER A 37 11.86 -5.48 2.43
CA SER A 37 11.73 -6.86 1.97
C SER A 37 10.26 -7.23 1.85
N VAL A 38 9.92 -7.95 0.79
CA VAL A 38 8.57 -8.47 0.59
C VAL A 38 8.33 -9.62 1.58
N PRO A 39 7.27 -9.56 2.40
CA PRO A 39 6.97 -10.62 3.35
C PRO A 39 6.81 -11.98 2.67
N LYS A 40 7.46 -12.99 3.24
CA LYS A 40 7.37 -14.37 2.77
C LYS A 40 6.10 -15.03 3.28
N VAL A 41 5.06 -15.01 2.44
CA VAL A 41 3.74 -15.60 2.73
C VAL A 41 3.57 -17.00 2.13
N GLY A 42 4.59 -17.52 1.43
CA GLY A 42 4.57 -18.88 0.87
C GLY A 42 3.80 -18.98 -0.45
N SER A 43 3.52 -17.85 -1.09
CA SER A 43 2.91 -17.77 -2.43
C SER A 43 3.74 -16.85 -3.30
N ILE A 44 4.46 -17.43 -4.26
CA ILE A 44 5.30 -16.69 -5.21
C ILE A 44 4.48 -15.63 -5.93
N LEU A 45 3.24 -15.96 -6.32
CA LEU A 45 2.35 -15.00 -6.97
C LEU A 45 2.08 -13.77 -6.09
N MET A 46 1.72 -13.96 -4.83
CA MET A 46 1.39 -12.83 -3.95
C MET A 46 2.64 -12.03 -3.56
N GLU A 47 3.79 -12.70 -3.44
CA GLU A 47 5.09 -12.05 -3.24
C GLU A 47 5.43 -11.18 -4.46
N SER A 48 5.30 -11.69 -5.70
CA SER A 48 5.53 -10.90 -6.91
C SER A 48 4.53 -9.75 -7.07
N ILE A 49 3.26 -9.93 -6.67
CA ILE A 49 2.28 -8.83 -6.65
C ILE A 49 2.74 -7.73 -5.67
N ALA A 50 3.22 -8.09 -4.48
CA ALA A 50 3.72 -7.13 -3.50
C ALA A 50 4.98 -6.39 -3.98
N GLU A 51 5.89 -7.10 -4.66
CA GLU A 51 7.07 -6.50 -5.30
C GLU A 51 6.65 -5.44 -6.33
N LEU A 52 5.75 -5.80 -7.25
CA LEU A 52 5.24 -4.85 -8.25
C LEU A 52 4.49 -3.68 -7.63
N MET A 53 3.69 -3.91 -6.58
CA MET A 53 3.01 -2.84 -5.84
C MET A 53 3.97 -1.82 -5.22
N GLN A 54 5.18 -2.27 -4.83
CA GLN A 54 6.20 -1.41 -4.27
C GLN A 54 6.92 -0.60 -5.36
N SER A 55 7.21 -1.22 -6.50
CA SER A 55 8.07 -0.64 -7.55
C SER A 55 7.32 0.12 -8.63
N THR A 56 6.01 -0.09 -8.78
CA THR A 56 5.18 0.55 -9.81
C THR A 56 3.99 1.28 -9.20
N ASP A 57 3.28 2.05 -10.03
CA ASP A 57 1.97 2.65 -9.74
C ASP A 57 0.82 1.86 -10.38
N CYS A 58 1.05 0.63 -10.86
CA CYS A 58 0.01 -0.22 -11.45
C CYS A 58 -1.14 -0.49 -10.48
N ILE A 59 -2.38 -0.42 -10.96
CA ILE A 59 -3.58 -0.66 -10.13
C ILE A 59 -4.60 -1.60 -10.79
N CYS A 60 -4.44 -1.92 -12.09
CA CYS A 60 -5.34 -2.83 -12.79
C CYS A 60 -4.67 -4.17 -13.07
N VAL A 61 -5.46 -5.25 -13.05
CA VAL A 61 -4.95 -6.62 -13.20
C VAL A 61 -4.23 -6.83 -14.52
N GLN A 62 -4.63 -6.11 -15.57
CA GLN A 62 -4.01 -6.16 -16.89
C GLN A 62 -2.56 -5.68 -16.86
N ASP A 63 -2.26 -4.62 -16.08
CA ASP A 63 -0.89 -4.14 -15.91
C ASP A 63 -0.04 -5.20 -15.20
N PHE A 64 -0.55 -5.77 -14.10
CA PHE A 64 0.14 -6.82 -13.37
C PHE A 64 0.37 -8.06 -14.23
N ALA A 65 -0.63 -8.48 -15.02
CA ALA A 65 -0.50 -9.62 -15.92
C ALA A 65 0.62 -9.40 -16.95
N LYS A 66 0.71 -8.19 -17.50
CA LYS A 66 1.78 -7.81 -18.43
C LYS A 66 3.15 -7.82 -17.75
N GLU A 67 3.30 -7.21 -16.57
CA GLU A 67 4.56 -7.17 -15.83
C GLU A 67 5.02 -8.58 -15.39
N LEU A 68 4.08 -9.46 -15.08
CA LEU A 68 4.36 -10.85 -14.70
C LEU A 68 4.48 -11.80 -15.90
N ASN A 69 4.24 -11.32 -17.13
CA ASN A 69 4.22 -12.12 -18.35
C ASN A 69 3.25 -13.33 -18.27
N VAL A 70 2.03 -13.09 -17.78
CA VAL A 70 0.94 -14.08 -17.65
C VAL A 70 -0.36 -13.57 -18.29
N ASP A 71 -1.34 -14.45 -18.50
CA ASP A 71 -2.67 -14.04 -18.97
C ASP A 71 -3.50 -13.47 -17.79
N ALA A 72 -4.10 -12.29 -17.98
CA ALA A 72 -4.99 -11.68 -16.99
C ALA A 72 -6.21 -12.55 -16.62
N LYS A 73 -6.65 -13.42 -17.53
CA LYS A 73 -7.73 -14.40 -17.32
C LYS A 73 -7.34 -15.51 -16.35
N GLU A 74 -6.05 -15.80 -16.23
CA GLU A 74 -5.51 -16.76 -15.26
C GLU A 74 -5.14 -16.07 -13.94
N LEU A 75 -4.61 -14.84 -14.03
CA LEU A 75 -4.20 -14.07 -12.85
C LEU A 75 -5.38 -13.74 -11.92
N SER A 76 -6.53 -13.32 -12.47
CA SER A 76 -7.67 -12.89 -11.65
C SER A 76 -8.23 -14.02 -10.77
N PRO A 77 -8.52 -15.22 -11.31
CA PRO A 77 -8.92 -16.37 -10.50
C PRO A 77 -7.88 -16.80 -9.47
N CYS A 78 -6.57 -16.75 -9.80
CA CYS A 78 -5.53 -17.10 -8.84
C CYS A 78 -5.49 -16.15 -7.64
N ILE A 79 -5.57 -14.83 -7.87
CA ILE A 79 -5.68 -13.85 -6.78
C ILE A 79 -6.95 -14.12 -5.97
N HIS A 80 -8.07 -14.40 -6.61
CA HIS A 80 -9.32 -14.70 -5.92
C HIS A 80 -9.21 -15.96 -5.03
N LEU A 81 -8.62 -17.03 -5.54
CA LEU A 81 -8.41 -18.27 -4.79
C LEU A 81 -7.55 -18.06 -3.54
N LEU A 82 -6.51 -17.22 -3.64
CA LEU A 82 -5.56 -16.98 -2.55
C LEU A 82 -6.06 -15.97 -1.52
N THR A 83 -6.89 -15.01 -1.93
CA THR A 83 -7.29 -13.86 -1.10
C THR A 83 -8.76 -13.88 -0.70
N GLY A 84 -9.59 -14.65 -1.41
CA GLY A 84 -11.06 -14.62 -1.30
C GLY A 84 -11.69 -13.35 -1.88
N GLN A 85 -10.94 -12.45 -2.50
CA GLN A 85 -11.41 -11.15 -3.00
C GLN A 85 -11.40 -11.09 -4.53
N LEU A 86 -12.20 -10.21 -5.12
CA LEU A 86 -12.01 -9.89 -6.54
C LEU A 86 -10.63 -9.26 -6.71
N ALA A 87 -9.89 -9.68 -7.74
CA ALA A 87 -8.53 -9.21 -7.96
C ALA A 87 -8.46 -7.67 -8.02
N SER A 88 -9.39 -7.02 -8.73
CA SER A 88 -9.48 -5.55 -8.77
C SER A 88 -9.66 -4.93 -7.39
N ASP A 89 -10.48 -5.53 -6.52
CA ASP A 89 -10.74 -4.99 -5.19
C ASP A 89 -9.51 -5.16 -4.29
N PHE A 90 -8.83 -6.29 -4.38
CA PHE A 90 -7.58 -6.55 -3.66
C PHE A 90 -6.49 -5.55 -4.04
N LEU A 91 -6.28 -5.33 -5.34
CA LEU A 91 -5.27 -4.37 -5.82
C LEU A 91 -5.60 -2.94 -5.38
N VAL A 92 -6.88 -2.55 -5.43
CA VAL A 92 -7.34 -1.25 -4.94
C VAL A 92 -7.15 -1.12 -3.44
N ALA A 93 -7.47 -2.16 -2.65
CA ALA A 93 -7.27 -2.17 -1.21
C ALA A 93 -5.81 -1.96 -0.84
N TYR A 94 -4.88 -2.60 -1.56
CA TYR A 94 -3.44 -2.39 -1.37
C TYR A 94 -3.04 -0.93 -1.63
N ARG A 95 -3.49 -0.35 -2.75
CA ARG A 95 -3.22 1.07 -3.07
C ARG A 95 -3.85 2.02 -2.06
N LEU A 96 -5.01 1.69 -1.50
CA LEU A 96 -5.62 2.47 -0.42
C LEU A 96 -4.83 2.36 0.89
N ALA A 97 -4.24 1.20 1.20
CA ALA A 97 -3.33 1.07 2.34
C ALA A 97 -2.10 1.99 2.18
N GLN A 98 -1.51 2.06 0.98
CA GLN A 98 -0.46 3.04 0.66
C GLN A 98 -0.95 4.48 0.82
N ALA A 99 -2.13 4.81 0.30
CA ALA A 99 -2.71 6.14 0.42
C ALA A 99 -2.89 6.55 1.89
N LYS A 100 -3.35 5.64 2.76
CA LYS A 100 -3.50 5.89 4.21
C LYS A 100 -2.17 6.24 4.86
N GLU A 101 -1.11 5.48 4.58
CA GLU A 101 0.21 5.76 5.13
C GLU A 101 0.78 7.08 4.59
N TRP A 102 0.63 7.37 3.30
CA TRP A 102 1.00 8.66 2.73
C TRP A 102 0.26 9.83 3.39
N LEU A 103 -1.05 9.70 3.61
CA LEU A 103 -1.89 10.72 4.24
C LEU A 103 -1.47 10.98 5.70
N ALA A 104 -1.15 9.92 6.44
CA ALA A 104 -0.83 9.97 7.87
C ALA A 104 0.63 10.36 8.16
N CYS A 105 1.54 10.14 7.21
CA CYS A 105 2.98 10.23 7.51
C CYS A 105 3.73 11.26 6.67
N THR A 106 3.09 11.94 5.71
CA THR A 106 3.80 12.83 4.78
C THR A 106 3.07 14.14 4.51
N ASP A 107 3.73 15.03 3.76
CA ASP A 107 3.19 16.29 3.27
C ASP A 107 2.76 16.28 1.80
N LEU A 108 2.78 15.13 1.13
CA LEU A 108 2.28 15.00 -0.24
C LEU A 108 0.85 15.53 -0.36
N THR A 109 0.52 16.20 -1.45
CA THR A 109 -0.84 16.59 -1.77
C THR A 109 -1.71 15.36 -2.07
N VAL A 110 -3.03 15.48 -1.93
CA VAL A 110 -3.95 14.37 -2.27
C VAL A 110 -3.82 14.00 -3.76
N THR A 111 -3.49 14.96 -4.63
CA THR A 111 -3.20 14.72 -6.05
C THR A 111 -1.95 13.88 -6.25
N GLU A 112 -0.83 14.21 -5.60
CA GLU A 112 0.40 13.41 -5.67
C GLU A 112 0.20 11.99 -5.13
N ILE A 113 -0.59 11.85 -4.05
CA ILE A 113 -0.95 10.53 -3.51
C ILE A 113 -1.78 9.73 -4.52
N ALA A 114 -2.75 10.36 -5.18
CA ALA A 114 -3.55 9.70 -6.21
C ALA A 114 -2.65 9.16 -7.33
N GLN A 115 -1.73 9.98 -7.84
CA GLN A 115 -0.77 9.57 -8.86
C GLN A 115 0.11 8.40 -8.40
N LYS A 116 0.69 8.48 -7.20
CA LYS A 116 1.48 7.37 -6.62
C LYS A 116 0.69 6.09 -6.41
N CYS A 117 -0.63 6.19 -6.28
CA CYS A 117 -1.53 5.05 -6.15
C CYS A 117 -2.08 4.56 -7.50
N GLY A 118 -1.55 5.02 -8.63
CA GLY A 118 -2.02 4.61 -9.97
C GLY A 118 -3.30 5.28 -10.44
N MET A 119 -3.74 6.33 -9.74
CA MET A 119 -5.00 7.01 -10.03
C MET A 119 -4.72 8.33 -10.75
N LYS A 120 -5.21 8.43 -11.99
CA LYS A 120 -5.00 9.61 -12.84
C LYS A 120 -5.45 10.92 -12.21
N TRP A 121 -6.52 10.89 -11.42
CA TRP A 121 -7.14 12.08 -10.85
C TRP A 121 -7.41 11.93 -9.34
N GLN A 122 -7.28 13.04 -8.61
CA GLN A 122 -7.60 13.11 -7.17
C GLN A 122 -9.05 12.70 -6.86
N SER A 123 -9.98 12.97 -7.78
CA SER A 123 -11.40 12.60 -7.63
C SER A 123 -11.59 11.08 -7.53
N VAL A 124 -10.83 10.31 -8.31
CA VAL A 124 -10.87 8.83 -8.29
C VAL A 124 -10.39 8.30 -6.94
N LEU A 125 -9.29 8.86 -6.41
CA LEU A 125 -8.83 8.52 -5.06
C LEU A 125 -9.89 8.86 -4.03
N THR A 126 -10.49 10.06 -4.11
CA THR A 126 -11.49 10.51 -3.14
C THR A 126 -12.72 9.59 -3.13
N GLU A 127 -13.22 9.21 -4.30
CA GLU A 127 -14.37 8.30 -4.45
C GLU A 127 -14.07 6.92 -3.85
N ARG A 128 -12.93 6.32 -4.24
CA ARG A 128 -12.52 5.00 -3.75
C ARG A 128 -12.26 5.02 -2.25
N PHE A 129 -11.54 6.03 -1.77
CA PHE A 129 -11.23 6.18 -0.35
C PHE A 129 -12.51 6.33 0.49
N LYS A 130 -13.48 7.14 0.06
CA LYS A 130 -14.79 7.24 0.73
C LYS A 130 -15.57 5.93 0.72
N LYS A 131 -15.55 5.19 -0.39
CA LYS A 131 -16.22 3.89 -0.49
C LYS A 131 -15.71 2.90 0.57
N TRP A 132 -14.40 2.86 0.77
CA TRP A 132 -13.72 1.89 1.63
C TRP A 132 -13.58 2.37 3.08
N GLU A 133 -13.04 3.57 3.31
CA GLU A 133 -12.73 4.11 4.64
C GLU A 133 -13.87 4.95 5.24
N LYS A 134 -14.97 5.16 4.49
CA LYS A 134 -16.14 5.96 4.90
C LYS A 134 -15.84 7.43 5.22
N THR A 135 -14.65 7.92 4.87
CA THR A 135 -14.23 9.31 5.05
C THR A 135 -13.44 9.81 3.83
N SER A 136 -13.20 11.12 3.72
CA SER A 136 -12.38 11.68 2.65
C SER A 136 -10.87 11.55 2.95
N PRO A 137 -9.99 11.54 1.94
CA PRO A 137 -8.55 11.56 2.17
C PRO A 137 -8.09 12.72 3.07
N THR A 138 -8.62 13.92 2.84
CA THR A 138 -8.28 15.11 3.63
C THR A 138 -8.68 14.96 5.09
N GLU A 139 -9.87 14.43 5.35
CA GLU A 139 -10.34 14.21 6.72
C GLU A 139 -9.56 13.09 7.41
N TYR A 140 -9.24 12.01 6.68
CA TYR A 140 -8.37 10.95 7.18
C TYR A 140 -7.01 11.50 7.62
N ARG A 141 -6.37 12.33 6.78
CA ARG A 141 -5.12 13.02 7.12
C ARG A 141 -5.25 13.85 8.40
N ARG A 142 -6.31 14.65 8.52
CA ARG A 142 -6.54 15.51 9.69
C ARG A 142 -6.63 14.70 10.99
N LEU A 143 -7.23 13.51 10.93
CA LEU A 143 -7.42 12.63 12.08
C LEU A 143 -6.19 11.79 12.44
N HIS A 144 -5.36 11.43 11.47
CA HIS A 144 -4.31 10.42 11.66
C HIS A 144 -2.87 10.95 11.54
N ARG A 145 -2.67 12.16 11.02
CA ARG A 145 -1.32 12.73 10.88
C ARG A 145 -0.94 13.52 12.14
N PRO A 146 0.11 13.12 12.87
CA PRO A 146 0.61 13.91 14.00
C PRO A 146 1.20 15.23 13.52
N ASP A 147 1.14 16.28 14.34
CA ASP A 147 1.64 17.62 13.96
C ASP A 147 3.15 17.61 13.65
N ASN A 148 3.92 16.81 14.39
CA ASN A 148 5.36 16.64 14.22
C ASN A 148 5.74 15.50 13.26
N PHE A 149 4.87 15.09 12.34
CA PHE A 149 5.14 13.94 11.43
C PHE A 149 6.48 14.02 10.67
N ARG A 150 6.98 15.23 10.37
CA ARG A 150 8.29 15.42 9.70
C ARG A 150 9.48 14.99 10.56
N GLU A 151 9.32 15.00 11.87
CA GLU A 151 10.32 14.53 12.82
C GLU A 151 10.18 13.01 13.05
N LEU A 152 8.99 12.46 12.82
CA LEU A 152 8.69 11.05 13.08
C LEU A 152 8.96 10.13 11.89
N TYR A 153 8.83 10.62 10.66
CA TYR A 153 8.86 9.78 9.46
C TYR A 153 9.81 10.33 8.40
N ARG A 154 10.53 9.43 7.73
CA ARG A 154 11.21 9.72 6.46
C ARG A 154 10.58 8.88 5.37
N TRP A 155 10.38 9.48 4.21
CA TRP A 155 9.70 8.83 3.08
C TRP A 155 10.31 9.16 1.72
N LYS A 156 11.23 10.13 1.65
CA LYS A 156 12.07 10.38 0.49
C LYS A 156 13.39 9.66 0.72
N THR A 157 13.90 8.98 -0.30
CA THR A 157 15.34 8.72 -0.39
C THR A 157 16.00 10.07 -0.64
N GLU A 158 16.87 10.51 0.26
CA GLU A 158 17.78 11.62 -0.04
C GLU A 158 18.61 11.19 -1.26
N GLY A 159 18.58 12.01 -2.31
CA GLY A 159 19.44 11.86 -3.48
C GLY A 159 20.80 12.48 -3.24
#